data_AF-A0AAJ8KWJ9-F1
#
_entry.id   AF-A0AAJ8KWJ9-F1
#
_cell.length_a   1.000
_cell.length_b   1.000
_cell.length_c   1.000
_cell.angle_alpha   90.00
_cell.angle_beta   90.00
_cell.angle_gamma   90.00
#
_symmetry.space_group_name_H-M   'P 1'
#
loop_
_entity.id
_entity.type
_entity.pdbx_description
1 polymer ?
#
loop_
_entity_poly.entity_id
_entity_poly.type
_entity_poly.pdbx_seq_one_letter_code
_entity_poly.pdbx_strand_id
1 'polypeptide(L)'
;MAAPLYVTQSGRLFHAGLILIVTVGLPARGKTHISRALERYLRWLGVKTRVYSLGDYRRKVLGGAKNVPPDYFQTKSPRSEATNALRRRIKNEIEDQIMDFYTVQGGQVVIYDANNGNVKNRKDCYQKFESKGVHVIFLESICDQEEIITANIRSVKLSSPDYAGWDAERAVADYWSRIRDQEQVYDTVTADEGPFIKVMNVGERIEVNRIEGYLQTRCCFFLMNIHTKPRTIYFARSGQSLIEHSYKADSDLSPAGWEYAERMKAAVVARRKALREEKRANGEPMTNENPLLIWTSARRRAYHTAWPFVHAGFKVVQKPIMSEINPGVWDGLSTGEAMDLYPDEWDRFLSDPYAHRAPRAESYHDLSVRLEPVIFELERCQDDLLIIGHASVIRCLLAYLVGLPPNEVPAVEIARGDLVEVTPASYGVISRAFHFWSGEGRGDASGENLYENFAESTSGKGSVLPDSGVNFAADAFNMEKEAQEEQNTSKQKLAKSIGKGNKSLLARLNSQSNGNTDGTKSAPHLPPFQENADEEEGRLIKSPGSEINYSSGNEEVLSEGELQDEPQGEGKEGGSLRARAMSILEI
;
A
#
# COMPACT_ATOMS: atom_id res chain seq x y z
N MET A 1 8.06 -7.62 6.16
CA MET A 1 9.03 -6.52 6.29
C MET A 1 9.08 -5.68 5.00
N ALA A 2 8.20 -4.72 4.77
CA ALA A 2 8.19 -4.00 3.49
C ALA A 2 9.58 -3.51 2.98
N ALA A 3 9.71 -3.42 1.65
CA ALA A 3 10.92 -3.07 0.85
C ALA A 3 11.85 -2.01 1.49
N PRO A 4 13.19 -2.08 1.44
CA PRO A 4 14.05 -1.05 1.98
C PRO A 4 14.50 -0.02 0.95
N LEU A 5 13.84 1.14 0.90
CA LEU A 5 14.28 2.31 0.13
C LEU A 5 15.74 2.70 0.39
N TYR A 6 16.22 2.54 1.62
CA TYR A 6 17.59 2.84 2.00
C TYR A 6 18.23 1.61 2.67
N VAL A 7 19.01 0.84 1.91
CA VAL A 7 19.80 -0.27 2.48
C VAL A 7 21.13 0.30 2.94
N THR A 8 21.29 0.49 4.25
CA THR A 8 22.62 0.56 4.85
C THR A 8 22.99 -0.83 5.36
N GLN A 9 24.28 -1.15 5.47
CA GLN A 9 24.74 -2.42 6.06
C GLN A 9 24.16 -2.68 7.47
N SER A 10 23.75 -1.63 8.19
CA SER A 10 23.14 -1.72 9.51
C SER A 10 21.61 -1.79 9.50
N GLY A 11 20.95 -1.62 8.35
CA GLY A 11 19.48 -1.47 8.27
C GLY A 11 18.95 -0.20 8.93
N ARG A 12 19.85 0.77 9.18
CA ARG A 12 19.55 2.08 9.79
C ARG A 12 19.84 3.20 8.81
N LEU A 13 18.92 4.15 8.70
CA LEU A 13 19.22 5.45 8.11
C LEU A 13 20.17 6.21 9.04
N PHE A 14 21.47 6.21 8.70
CA PHE A 14 22.57 6.68 9.57
C PHE A 14 22.32 8.09 10.14
N HIS A 15 21.69 8.96 9.37
CA HIS A 15 21.43 10.36 9.72
C HIS A 15 20.19 10.59 10.60
N ALA A 16 19.35 9.56 10.84
CA ALA A 16 18.04 9.73 11.48
C ALA A 16 17.99 9.33 12.97
N GLY A 17 19.08 8.80 13.53
CA GLY A 17 19.14 8.35 14.93
C GLY A 17 18.15 7.24 15.27
N LEU A 18 17.94 7.00 16.57
CA LEU A 18 16.89 6.12 17.10
C LEU A 18 15.65 6.96 17.39
N ILE A 19 14.45 6.52 17.01
CA ILE A 19 13.21 7.29 17.16
C ILE A 19 12.15 6.48 17.91
N LEU A 20 11.65 7.05 19.01
CA LEU A 20 10.49 6.54 19.73
C LEU A 20 9.27 7.42 19.45
N ILE A 21 8.27 6.87 18.77
CA ILE A 21 6.97 7.49 18.53
C ILE A 21 6.01 7.06 19.63
N VAL A 22 5.71 7.95 20.57
CA VAL A 22 4.81 7.68 21.70
C VAL A 22 3.40 8.11 21.31
N THR A 23 2.48 7.16 21.12
CA THR A 23 1.09 7.53 20.78
C THR A 23 0.39 8.13 21.99
N VAL A 24 -0.46 9.13 21.76
CA VAL A 24 -1.24 9.82 22.79
C VAL A 24 -2.68 9.91 22.30
N GLY A 25 -3.64 9.76 23.20
CA GLY A 25 -5.05 9.97 22.89
C GLY A 25 -5.97 9.05 23.65
N LEU A 26 -7.25 9.42 23.66
CA LEU A 26 -8.31 8.64 24.28
C LEU A 26 -8.54 7.29 23.55
N PRO A 27 -9.20 6.32 24.20
CA PRO A 27 -9.63 5.09 23.55
C PRO A 27 -10.49 5.35 22.31
N ALA A 28 -10.45 4.43 21.34
CA ALA A 28 -11.21 4.49 20.10
C ALA A 28 -10.96 5.74 19.20
N ARG A 29 -9.84 6.43 19.39
CA ARG A 29 -9.39 7.55 18.54
C ARG A 29 -8.47 7.14 17.38
N GLY A 30 -8.46 5.88 16.95
CA GLY A 30 -7.68 5.44 15.78
C GLY A 30 -6.15 5.24 15.98
N LYS A 31 -5.61 5.40 17.20
CA LYS A 31 -4.17 5.25 17.50
C LYS A 31 -3.54 3.97 16.94
N THR A 32 -4.19 2.82 17.16
CA THR A 32 -3.66 1.53 16.70
C THR A 32 -3.65 1.44 15.17
N HIS A 33 -4.69 1.95 14.49
CA HIS A 33 -4.73 2.03 13.03
C HIS A 33 -3.58 2.89 12.49
N ILE A 34 -3.40 4.09 13.05
CA ILE A 34 -2.30 5.00 12.69
C ILE A 34 -0.95 4.33 12.92
N SER A 35 -0.76 3.66 14.07
CA SER A 35 0.48 2.98 14.43
C SER A 35 0.85 1.89 13.43
N ARG A 36 -0.12 1.06 13.03
CA ARG A 36 0.09 -0.04 12.08
C ARG A 36 0.31 0.46 10.66
N ALA A 37 -0.44 1.48 10.23
CA ALA A 37 -0.22 2.11 8.92
C ALA A 37 1.19 2.73 8.83
N LEU A 38 1.61 3.45 9.88
CA LEU A 38 2.93 4.07 9.93
C LEU A 38 4.05 3.03 10.02
N GLU A 39 3.87 1.94 10.79
CA GLU A 39 4.80 0.80 10.82
C GLU A 39 4.99 0.19 9.43
N ARG A 40 3.89 -0.04 8.70
CA ARG A 40 3.91 -0.61 7.35
C ARG A 40 4.67 0.29 6.38
N TYR A 41 4.39 1.59 6.41
CA TYR A 41 5.08 2.57 5.58
C TYR A 41 6.56 2.72 5.94
N LEU A 42 6.92 2.83 7.22
CA LEU A 42 8.32 2.92 7.61
C LEU A 42 9.11 1.65 7.28
N ARG A 43 8.47 0.48 7.40
CA ARG A 43 9.06 -0.77 6.91
C ARG A 43 9.28 -0.68 5.41
N TRP A 44 8.34 -0.15 4.63
CA TRP A 44 8.49 0.11 3.18
C TRP A 44 9.57 1.14 2.83
N LEU A 45 9.98 1.97 3.79
CA LEU A 45 11.17 2.81 3.63
C LEU A 45 12.48 2.05 3.92
N GLY A 46 12.39 0.82 4.42
CA GLY A 46 13.52 0.01 4.88
C GLY A 46 13.92 0.23 6.31
N VAL A 47 13.12 0.99 7.04
CA VAL A 47 13.41 1.31 8.41
C VAL A 47 12.95 0.15 9.27
N LYS A 48 13.90 -0.44 10.02
CA LYS A 48 13.59 -1.50 10.99
C LYS A 48 12.70 -0.94 12.11
N THR A 49 11.39 -1.12 11.92
CA THR A 49 10.33 -0.51 12.72
C THR A 49 9.46 -1.58 13.39
N ARG A 50 9.04 -1.34 14.63
CA ARG A 50 8.09 -2.21 15.33
C ARG A 50 7.12 -1.41 16.22
N VAL A 51 5.85 -1.84 16.23
CA VAL A 51 4.84 -1.36 17.21
C VAL A 51 4.88 -2.21 18.48
N TYR A 52 5.01 -1.55 19.62
CA TYR A 52 4.87 -2.13 20.95
C TYR A 52 3.57 -1.62 21.58
N SER A 53 2.53 -2.46 21.63
CA SER A 53 1.25 -2.09 22.22
C SER A 53 1.16 -2.51 23.67
N LEU A 54 0.98 -1.54 24.58
CA LEU A 54 0.77 -1.80 26.01
C LEU A 54 -0.48 -2.65 26.25
N GLY A 55 -1.52 -2.46 25.42
CA GLY A 55 -2.76 -3.23 25.48
C GLY A 55 -2.57 -4.70 25.10
N ASP A 56 -1.85 -4.96 24.01
CA ASP A 56 -1.53 -6.33 23.57
C ASP A 56 -0.65 -7.04 24.59
N TYR A 57 0.39 -6.34 25.08
CA TYR A 57 1.31 -6.90 26.07
C TYR A 57 0.60 -7.23 27.38
N ARG A 58 -0.26 -6.33 27.89
CA ARG A 58 -1.11 -6.61 29.06
C ARG A 58 -1.94 -7.87 28.87
N ARG A 59 -2.61 -8.03 27.72
CA ARG A 59 -3.44 -9.21 27.42
C ARG A 59 -2.60 -10.49 27.41
N LYS A 60 -1.39 -10.45 26.85
CA LYS A 60 -0.44 -11.56 26.85
C LYS A 60 -0.01 -11.96 28.27
N VAL A 61 0.36 -10.98 29.10
CA VAL A 61 0.83 -11.22 30.48
C VAL A 61 -0.29 -11.76 31.37
N LEU A 62 -1.52 -11.24 31.22
CA LEU A 62 -2.65 -11.62 32.08
C LEU A 62 -3.45 -12.82 31.55
N GLY A 63 -3.26 -13.27 30.31
CA GLY A 63 -4.02 -14.39 29.75
C GLY A 63 -5.51 -14.07 29.51
N GLY A 64 -5.85 -12.80 29.28
CA GLY A 64 -7.20 -12.36 28.90
C GLY A 64 -7.97 -11.57 29.97
N ALA A 65 -9.23 -11.23 29.65
CA ALA A 65 -10.03 -10.25 30.37
C ALA A 65 -10.39 -10.66 31.80
N LYS A 66 -10.58 -11.96 32.05
CA LYS A 66 -11.00 -12.50 33.36
C LYS A 66 -9.96 -12.27 34.47
N ASN A 67 -8.71 -12.11 34.09
CA ASN A 67 -7.58 -11.93 35.01
C ASN A 67 -7.19 -10.45 35.19
N VAL A 68 -7.94 -9.53 34.59
CA VAL A 68 -7.71 -8.10 34.77
C VAL A 68 -8.31 -7.66 36.11
N PRO A 69 -7.53 -7.04 37.02
CA PRO A 69 -8.07 -6.53 38.27
C PRO A 69 -9.26 -5.59 38.05
N PRO A 70 -10.32 -5.64 38.87
CA PRO A 70 -11.51 -4.79 38.69
C PRO A 70 -11.21 -3.28 38.72
N ASP A 71 -10.16 -2.88 39.43
CA ASP A 71 -9.69 -1.51 39.56
C ASP A 71 -8.65 -1.09 38.50
N TYR A 72 -8.28 -2.00 37.58
CA TYR A 72 -7.17 -1.78 36.64
C TYR A 72 -7.34 -0.53 35.77
N PHE A 73 -8.57 -0.27 35.32
CA PHE A 73 -8.90 0.89 34.47
C PHE A 73 -9.53 2.06 35.23
N GLN A 74 -9.76 1.94 36.54
CA GLN A 74 -10.40 3.01 37.31
C GLN A 74 -9.53 4.27 37.29
N THR A 75 -10.16 5.42 37.09
CA THR A 75 -9.52 6.75 37.10
C THR A 75 -10.03 7.63 38.24
N LYS A 76 -11.28 7.42 38.69
CA LYS A 76 -11.95 8.24 39.72
C LYS A 76 -11.56 7.91 41.16
N SER A 77 -11.12 6.68 41.41
CA SER A 77 -10.71 6.18 42.72
C SER A 77 -9.26 5.71 42.71
N PRO A 78 -8.54 5.81 43.85
CA PRO A 78 -7.23 5.21 43.98
C PRO A 78 -7.28 3.71 43.70
N ARG A 79 -6.36 3.23 42.86
CA ARG A 79 -6.17 1.81 42.62
C ARG A 79 -5.45 1.17 43.80
N SER A 80 -5.66 -0.13 43.99
CA SER A 80 -4.89 -0.93 44.95
C SER A 80 -3.39 -0.91 44.63
N GLU A 81 -2.56 -1.06 45.67
CA GLU A 81 -1.11 -1.09 45.48
C GLU A 81 -0.67 -2.30 44.63
N ALA A 82 -1.37 -3.42 44.73
CA ALA A 82 -1.17 -4.58 43.87
C ALA A 82 -1.40 -4.24 42.39
N THR A 83 -2.50 -3.54 42.06
CA THR A 83 -2.79 -3.10 40.69
C THR A 83 -1.76 -2.08 40.19
N ASN A 84 -1.32 -1.15 41.04
CA ASN A 84 -0.26 -0.20 40.67
C ASN A 84 1.08 -0.91 40.43
N ALA A 85 1.46 -1.87 41.28
CA ALA A 85 2.67 -2.68 41.11
C ALA A 85 2.61 -3.50 39.81
N LEU A 86 1.48 -4.12 39.50
CA LEU A 86 1.27 -4.85 38.26
C LEU A 86 1.41 -3.94 37.03
N ARG A 87 0.77 -2.77 37.04
CA ARG A 87 0.86 -1.79 35.94
C ARG A 87 2.29 -1.28 35.74
N ARG A 88 3.02 -1.00 36.84
CA ARG A 88 4.45 -0.63 36.79
C ARG A 88 5.29 -1.74 36.19
N ARG A 89 5.09 -3.00 36.61
CA ARG A 89 5.81 -4.16 36.06
C ARG A 89 5.59 -4.30 34.56
N ILE A 90 4.35 -4.31 34.10
CA ILE A 90 3.99 -4.42 32.67
C ILE A 90 4.62 -3.27 31.85
N LYS A 91 4.59 -2.05 32.40
CA LYS A 91 5.22 -0.88 31.76
C LYS A 91 6.74 -1.02 31.68
N ASN A 92 7.40 -1.46 32.75
CA ASN A 92 8.84 -1.59 32.75
C ASN A 92 9.29 -2.68 31.76
N GLU A 93 8.64 -3.84 31.78
CA GLU A 93 8.97 -4.95 30.87
C GLU A 93 8.81 -4.57 29.39
N ILE A 94 7.77 -3.82 29.02
CA ILE A 94 7.62 -3.37 27.62
C ILE A 94 8.67 -2.32 27.24
N GLU A 95 9.01 -1.39 28.15
CA GLU A 95 10.06 -0.40 27.91
C GLU A 95 11.46 -1.03 27.81
N ASP A 96 11.71 -2.13 28.53
CA ASP A 96 12.94 -2.92 28.41
C ASP A 96 13.00 -3.63 27.05
N GLN A 97 11.90 -4.22 26.58
CA GLN A 97 11.84 -4.80 25.23
C GLN A 97 12.02 -3.77 24.11
N ILE A 98 11.58 -2.53 24.33
CA ILE A 98 11.83 -1.41 23.41
C ILE A 98 13.33 -1.12 23.34
N MET A 99 14.03 -1.12 24.47
CA MET A 99 15.48 -0.95 24.49
C MET A 99 16.21 -2.11 23.81
N ASP A 100 15.82 -3.36 24.09
CA ASP A 100 16.40 -4.54 23.45
C ASP A 100 16.23 -4.51 21.93
N PHE A 101 15.10 -3.98 21.44
CA PHE A 101 14.91 -3.79 20.01
C PHE A 101 15.97 -2.86 19.41
N TYR A 102 16.30 -1.76 20.08
CA TYR A 102 17.34 -0.84 19.64
C TYR A 102 18.75 -1.40 19.78
N THR A 103 19.09 -2.00 20.92
CA THR A 103 20.47 -2.35 21.28
C THR A 103 20.88 -3.74 20.82
N VAL A 104 19.96 -4.71 20.87
CA VAL A 104 20.23 -6.12 20.55
C VAL A 104 19.78 -6.44 19.13
N GLN A 105 18.58 -6.01 18.74
CA GLN A 105 18.01 -6.35 17.44
C GLN A 105 18.42 -5.37 16.34
N GLY A 106 19.12 -4.27 16.65
CA GLY A 106 19.54 -3.28 15.65
C GLY A 106 18.39 -2.44 15.08
N GLY A 107 17.23 -2.42 15.75
CA GLY A 107 16.07 -1.61 15.37
C GLY A 107 16.36 -0.11 15.34
N GLN A 108 15.49 0.65 14.66
CA GLN A 108 15.65 2.10 14.51
C GLN A 108 14.44 2.91 14.97
N VAL A 109 13.21 2.46 14.66
CA VAL A 109 11.99 3.18 15.04
C VAL A 109 11.08 2.28 15.86
N VAL A 110 10.61 2.76 17.00
CA VAL A 110 9.57 2.11 17.79
C VAL A 110 8.34 2.99 17.84
N ILE A 111 7.18 2.39 17.64
CA ILE A 111 5.89 3.03 17.91
C ILE A 111 5.35 2.44 19.21
N TYR A 112 5.36 3.23 20.28
CA TYR A 112 4.84 2.83 21.57
C TYR A 112 3.35 3.14 21.66
N ASP A 113 2.52 2.13 21.35
CA ASP A 113 1.05 2.26 21.29
C ASP A 113 0.41 2.13 22.68
N ALA A 114 0.04 3.27 23.26
CA ALA A 114 -0.71 3.35 24.51
C ALA A 114 -1.55 4.64 24.57
N ASN A 115 -2.33 4.84 25.64
CA ASN A 115 -3.14 6.06 25.77
C ASN A 115 -2.28 7.29 26.11
N ASN A 116 -1.27 7.12 26.96
CA ASN A 116 -0.30 8.16 27.39
C ASN A 116 -0.93 9.54 27.68
N GLY A 117 -2.13 9.56 28.26
CA GLY A 117 -2.92 10.79 28.43
C GLY A 117 -2.50 11.70 29.58
N ASN A 118 -1.50 11.33 30.38
CA ASN A 118 -1.07 12.09 31.55
C ASN A 118 0.30 12.75 31.30
N VAL A 119 0.38 14.07 31.48
CA VAL A 119 1.59 14.88 31.23
C VAL A 119 2.82 14.35 31.96
N LYS A 120 2.69 14.05 33.27
CA LYS A 120 3.82 13.57 34.07
C LYS A 120 4.40 12.27 33.49
N ASN A 121 3.55 11.30 33.18
CA ASN A 121 3.99 10.04 32.58
C ASN A 121 4.67 10.23 31.21
N ARG A 122 4.22 11.21 30.42
CA ARG A 122 4.85 11.55 29.13
C ARG A 122 6.23 12.17 29.33
N LYS A 123 6.37 13.14 30.24
CA LYS A 123 7.67 13.74 30.58
C LYS A 123 8.65 12.71 31.14
N ASP A 124 8.20 11.82 32.02
CA ASP A 124 9.02 10.72 32.55
C ASP A 124 9.50 9.78 31.41
N CYS A 125 8.61 9.43 30.48
CA CYS A 125 8.94 8.62 29.31
C CYS A 125 9.95 9.33 28.39
N TYR A 126 9.70 10.60 28.08
CA TYR A 126 10.59 11.43 27.27
C TYR A 126 12.01 11.43 27.84
N GLN A 127 12.16 11.80 29.11
CA GLN A 127 13.47 11.87 29.78
C GLN A 127 14.17 10.50 29.85
N LYS A 128 13.41 9.42 30.11
CA LYS A 128 13.96 8.06 30.18
C LYS A 128 14.60 7.61 28.87
N PHE A 129 14.01 7.95 27.73
CA PHE A 129 14.50 7.52 26.42
C PHE A 129 15.48 8.53 25.80
N GLU A 130 15.26 9.82 26.01
CA GLU A 130 16.20 10.87 25.56
C GLU A 130 17.58 10.71 26.21
N SER A 131 17.63 10.42 27.53
CA SER A 131 18.91 10.15 28.23
C SER A 131 19.67 8.94 27.69
N LYS A 132 19.03 8.09 26.87
CA LYS A 132 19.64 6.94 26.18
C LYS A 132 19.93 7.24 24.70
N GLY A 133 19.85 8.50 24.27
CA GLY A 133 20.10 8.92 22.89
C GLY A 133 18.97 8.56 21.92
N VAL A 134 17.73 8.34 22.41
CA VAL A 134 16.57 8.06 21.57
C VAL A 134 15.75 9.34 21.41
N HIS A 135 15.50 9.75 20.17
CA HIS A 135 14.65 10.89 19.85
C HIS A 135 13.18 10.53 20.08
N VAL A 136 12.55 11.18 21.05
CA VAL A 136 11.15 10.94 21.39
C VAL A 136 10.26 11.94 20.66
N ILE A 137 9.23 11.44 19.98
CA ILE A 137 8.17 12.27 19.39
C ILE A 137 6.80 11.78 19.88
N PHE A 138 5.88 12.71 20.15
CA PHE A 138 4.50 12.36 20.49
C PHE A 138 3.62 12.34 19.24
N LEU A 139 2.81 11.29 19.09
CA LEU A 139 1.80 11.18 18.05
C LEU A 139 0.41 11.16 18.69
N GLU A 140 -0.20 12.33 18.79
CA GLU A 140 -1.50 12.49 19.42
C GLU A 140 -2.62 12.31 18.39
N SER A 141 -3.56 11.41 18.66
CA SER A 141 -4.76 11.24 17.84
C SER A 141 -5.99 11.78 18.58
N ILE A 142 -6.56 12.85 18.05
CA ILE A 142 -7.71 13.57 18.59
C ILE A 142 -8.87 13.36 17.63
N CYS A 143 -10.02 12.95 18.15
CA CYS A 143 -11.25 12.89 17.37
C CYS A 143 -12.44 13.22 18.28
N ASP A 144 -13.27 14.16 17.87
CA ASP A 144 -14.50 14.57 18.54
C ASP A 144 -15.76 14.14 17.78
N GLN A 145 -15.61 13.58 16.58
CA GLN A 145 -16.70 13.09 15.76
C GLN A 145 -17.28 11.77 16.30
N GLU A 146 -18.48 11.84 16.89
CA GLU A 146 -19.16 10.71 17.54
C GLU A 146 -19.36 9.51 16.60
N GLU A 147 -19.63 9.74 15.33
CA GLU A 147 -19.83 8.71 14.30
C GLU A 147 -18.55 7.88 14.09
N ILE A 148 -17.39 8.55 13.96
CA ILE A 148 -16.08 7.91 13.80
C ILE A 148 -15.72 7.13 15.06
N ILE A 149 -15.96 7.73 16.23
CA ILE A 149 -15.67 7.08 17.52
C ILE A 149 -16.51 5.80 17.66
N THR A 150 -17.80 5.88 17.36
CA THR A 150 -18.72 4.75 17.44
C THR A 150 -18.34 3.66 16.43
N ALA A 151 -17.99 4.03 15.20
CA ALA A 151 -17.49 3.09 14.20
C ALA A 151 -16.20 2.39 14.64
N ASN A 152 -15.27 3.10 15.28
CA ASN A 152 -14.03 2.54 15.83
C ASN A 152 -14.30 1.58 17.00
N ILE A 153 -15.26 1.90 17.87
CA ILE A 153 -15.67 1.00 18.96
C ILE A 153 -16.23 -0.29 18.35
N ARG A 154 -17.15 -0.19 17.39
CA ARG A 154 -17.79 -1.34 16.75
C ARG A 154 -16.80 -2.23 16.01
N SER A 155 -15.92 -1.66 15.21
CA SER A 155 -14.99 -2.42 14.36
C SER A 155 -13.80 -3.04 15.11
N VAL A 156 -13.29 -2.38 16.15
CA VAL A 156 -12.02 -2.76 16.80
C VAL A 156 -12.20 -3.26 18.23
N LYS A 157 -13.22 -2.77 18.94
CA LYS A 157 -13.34 -3.01 20.38
C LYS A 157 -14.38 -4.07 20.72
N LEU A 158 -15.40 -4.26 19.89
CA LEU A 158 -16.33 -5.38 20.05
C LEU A 158 -15.69 -6.74 19.75
N SER A 159 -14.72 -6.79 18.83
CA SER A 159 -13.92 -8.00 18.56
C SER A 159 -12.85 -8.26 19.63
N SER A 160 -12.70 -7.38 20.63
CA SER A 160 -11.79 -7.61 21.75
C SER A 160 -12.27 -8.76 22.62
N PRO A 161 -11.38 -9.65 23.11
CA PRO A 161 -11.71 -10.64 24.12
C PRO A 161 -12.36 -10.05 25.38
N ASP A 162 -12.12 -8.75 25.66
CA ASP A 162 -12.71 -8.01 26.78
C ASP A 162 -14.24 -7.92 26.70
N TYR A 163 -14.85 -8.08 25.52
CA TYR A 163 -16.30 -8.00 25.28
C TYR A 163 -16.89 -9.30 24.68
N ALA A 164 -16.15 -10.41 24.77
CA ALA A 164 -16.62 -11.69 24.24
C ALA A 164 -17.97 -12.09 24.85
N GLY A 165 -18.97 -12.32 23.99
CA GLY A 165 -20.33 -12.72 24.39
C GLY A 165 -21.22 -11.59 24.90
N TRP A 166 -20.77 -10.34 24.88
CA TRP A 166 -21.62 -9.19 25.21
C TRP A 166 -22.53 -8.82 24.04
N ASP A 167 -23.71 -8.28 24.36
CA ASP A 167 -24.53 -7.57 23.39
C ASP A 167 -23.77 -6.35 22.84
N ALA A 168 -23.87 -6.13 21.54
CA ALA A 168 -23.09 -5.11 20.83
C ALA A 168 -23.39 -3.69 21.34
N GLU A 169 -24.67 -3.36 21.55
CA GLU A 169 -25.08 -2.03 22.00
C GLU A 169 -24.71 -1.81 23.47
N ARG A 170 -24.84 -2.84 24.31
CA ARG A 170 -24.36 -2.78 25.69
C ARG A 170 -22.85 -2.58 25.78
N ALA A 171 -22.08 -3.26 24.93
CA ALA A 171 -20.62 -3.11 24.88
C ALA A 171 -20.20 -1.72 24.38
N VAL A 172 -20.92 -1.15 23.40
CA VAL A 172 -20.71 0.24 22.95
C VAL A 172 -20.98 1.23 24.08
N ALA A 173 -22.09 1.07 24.81
CA ALA A 173 -22.44 1.95 25.93
C ALA A 173 -21.40 1.90 27.07
N ASP A 174 -20.94 0.71 27.44
CA ASP A 174 -19.86 0.53 28.43
C ASP A 174 -18.56 1.22 27.97
N TYR A 175 -18.21 1.07 26.69
CA TYR A 175 -17.00 1.70 26.16
C TYR A 175 -17.07 3.23 26.17
N TRP A 176 -18.23 3.81 25.87
CA TRP A 176 -18.47 5.25 26.01
C TRP A 176 -18.31 5.73 27.45
N SER A 177 -18.79 4.96 28.44
CA SER A 177 -18.55 5.29 29.86
C SER A 177 -17.05 5.32 30.17
N ARG A 178 -16.27 4.36 29.67
CA ARG A 178 -14.81 4.33 29.87
C ARG A 178 -14.09 5.51 29.22
N ILE A 179 -14.57 5.97 28.07
CA ILE A 179 -14.03 7.16 27.41
C ILE A 179 -14.27 8.39 28.28
N ARG A 180 -15.51 8.62 28.73
CA ARG A 180 -15.88 9.76 29.60
C ARG A 180 -15.08 9.78 30.90
N ASP A 181 -14.82 8.62 31.48
CA ASP A 181 -14.02 8.50 32.71
C ASP A 181 -12.53 8.83 32.49
N GLN A 182 -12.01 8.61 31.28
CA GLN A 182 -10.64 8.95 30.91
C GLN A 182 -10.49 10.41 30.47
N GLU A 183 -11.52 11.00 29.86
CA GLU A 183 -11.55 12.41 29.48
C GLU A 183 -11.27 13.35 30.67
N GLN A 184 -11.73 12.99 31.87
CA GLN A 184 -11.52 13.78 33.10
C GLN A 184 -10.05 13.90 33.54
N VAL A 185 -9.20 12.98 33.10
CA VAL A 185 -7.78 12.89 33.49
C VAL A 185 -6.86 12.94 32.27
N TYR A 186 -7.39 13.35 31.12
CA TYR A 186 -6.69 13.43 29.85
C TYR A 186 -6.20 14.85 29.60
N ASP A 187 -4.89 14.97 29.41
CA ASP A 187 -4.26 16.22 29.00
C ASP A 187 -3.71 16.07 27.57
N THR A 188 -4.10 16.99 26.68
CA THR A 188 -3.55 17.07 25.32
C THR A 188 -2.07 17.39 25.35
N VAL A 189 -1.32 17.03 24.30
CA VAL A 189 0.12 17.30 24.24
C VAL A 189 0.38 18.80 24.05
N THR A 190 1.35 19.35 24.78
CA THR A 190 1.75 20.76 24.70
C THR A 190 3.20 20.93 24.26
N ALA A 191 3.54 22.13 23.76
CA ALA A 191 4.87 22.41 23.17
C ALA A 191 6.04 22.34 24.18
N ASP A 192 5.76 22.40 25.48
CA ASP A 192 6.75 22.22 26.54
C ASP A 192 7.10 20.76 26.82
N GLU A 193 6.37 19.80 26.25
CA GLU A 193 6.64 18.36 26.43
C GLU A 193 7.66 17.81 25.43
N GLY A 194 7.81 18.45 24.26
CA GLY A 194 8.75 18.03 23.22
C GLY A 194 8.17 18.06 21.80
N PRO A 195 8.84 17.39 20.84
CA PRO A 195 8.36 17.25 19.48
C PRO A 195 7.04 16.47 19.42
N PHE A 196 6.09 16.94 18.61
CA PHE A 196 4.82 16.23 18.44
C PHE A 196 4.17 16.43 17.07
N ILE A 197 3.27 15.49 16.76
CA ILE A 197 2.33 15.53 15.66
C ILE A 197 0.95 15.26 16.24
N LYS A 198 0.00 16.20 16.10
CA LYS A 198 -1.40 15.97 16.44
C LYS A 198 -2.19 15.75 15.16
N VAL A 199 -2.89 14.63 15.10
CA VAL A 199 -3.83 14.29 14.03
C VAL A 199 -5.23 14.48 14.59
N MET A 200 -5.92 15.53 14.12
CA MET A 200 -7.29 15.86 14.54
C MET A 200 -8.27 15.37 13.48
N ASN A 201 -9.34 14.71 13.93
CA ASN A 201 -10.47 14.23 13.11
C ASN A 201 -10.01 13.46 11.87
N VAL A 202 -9.14 12.48 12.10
CA VAL A 202 -8.62 11.58 11.04
C VAL A 202 -7.94 12.36 9.90
N GLY A 203 -7.16 13.37 10.26
CA GLY A 203 -6.34 14.13 9.31
C GLY A 203 -7.01 15.38 8.75
N GLU A 204 -8.22 15.74 9.21
CA GLU A 204 -8.86 17.02 8.88
C GLU A 204 -7.95 18.22 9.20
N ARG A 205 -7.24 18.13 10.33
CA ARG A 205 -6.22 19.09 10.72
C ARG A 205 -5.03 18.36 11.32
N ILE A 206 -3.82 18.80 10.95
CA ILE A 206 -2.57 18.30 11.53
C ILE A 206 -1.80 19.48 12.12
N GLU A 207 -1.38 19.34 13.38
CA GLU A 207 -0.50 20.29 14.07
C GLU A 207 0.85 19.63 14.30
N VAL A 208 1.93 20.31 13.92
CA VAL A 208 3.29 19.79 14.01
C VAL A 208 4.14 20.76 14.84
N ASN A 209 4.90 20.24 15.79
CA ASN A 209 5.79 21.03 16.64
C ASN A 209 7.18 20.37 16.71
N ARG A 210 8.22 21.16 16.42
CA ARG A 210 9.65 20.77 16.56
C ARG A 210 10.01 19.44 15.91
N ILE A 211 9.51 19.22 14.69
CA ILE A 211 9.90 18.08 13.85
C ILE A 211 11.04 18.52 12.94
N GLU A 212 12.22 17.92 13.14
CA GLU A 212 13.48 18.39 12.51
C GLU A 212 14.20 17.27 11.72
N GLY A 213 13.88 16.00 11.98
CA GLY A 213 14.53 14.86 11.33
C GLY A 213 13.84 14.39 10.04
N TYR A 214 14.62 13.91 9.07
CA TYR A 214 14.11 13.36 7.80
C TYR A 214 12.97 12.35 8.01
N LEU A 215 13.19 11.30 8.81
CA LEU A 215 12.18 10.27 9.06
C LEU A 215 10.92 10.83 9.74
N GLN A 216 11.08 11.80 10.63
CA GLN A 216 9.95 12.44 11.31
C GLN A 216 9.11 13.26 10.31
N THR A 217 9.75 13.97 9.39
CA THR A 217 9.07 14.68 8.29
C THR A 217 8.37 13.70 7.35
N ARG A 218 8.98 12.54 7.05
CA ARG A 218 8.33 11.47 6.28
C ARG A 218 7.10 10.92 7.00
N CYS A 219 7.13 10.75 8.33
CA CYS A 219 5.97 10.40 9.12
C CYS A 219 4.87 11.45 9.00
N CYS A 220 5.20 12.74 9.15
CA CYS A 220 4.23 13.84 8.99
C CYS A 220 3.54 13.78 7.62
N PHE A 221 4.34 13.66 6.55
CA PHE A 221 3.83 13.61 5.19
C PHE A 221 2.92 12.40 4.96
N PHE A 222 3.30 11.23 5.48
CA PHE A 222 2.43 10.04 5.39
C PHE A 222 1.12 10.22 6.15
N LEU A 223 1.17 10.76 7.36
CA LEU A 223 -0.02 11.02 8.19
C LEU A 223 -0.99 12.03 7.55
N MET A 224 -0.50 12.95 6.71
CA MET A 224 -1.34 13.86 5.92
C MET A 224 -2.14 13.17 4.81
N ASN A 225 -1.77 11.93 4.43
CA ASN A 225 -2.38 11.21 3.32
C ASN A 225 -3.31 10.06 3.75
N ILE A 226 -3.30 9.64 5.02
CA ILE A 226 -4.11 8.50 5.47
C ILE A 226 -5.55 8.89 5.77
N HIS A 227 -6.48 7.94 5.65
CA HIS A 227 -7.86 8.07 6.08
C HIS A 227 -8.40 6.75 6.66
N THR A 228 -9.57 6.80 7.31
CA THR A 228 -10.25 5.61 7.87
C THR A 228 -11.51 5.21 7.11
N LYS A 229 -11.89 5.96 6.06
CA LYS A 229 -13.04 5.60 5.21
C LYS A 229 -12.84 4.19 4.62
N PRO A 230 -13.80 3.26 4.82
CA PRO A 230 -13.73 1.93 4.22
C PRO A 230 -13.75 2.00 2.70
N ARG A 231 -12.88 1.21 2.06
CA ARG A 231 -12.78 1.08 0.60
C ARG A 231 -12.31 -0.32 0.23
N THR A 232 -12.55 -0.70 -1.02
CA THR A 232 -12.02 -1.94 -1.58
C THR A 232 -11.04 -1.64 -2.71
N ILE A 233 -9.88 -2.29 -2.68
CA ILE A 233 -8.82 -2.17 -3.67
C ILE A 233 -8.77 -3.49 -4.45
N TYR A 234 -8.83 -3.42 -5.76
CA TYR A 234 -8.76 -4.54 -6.67
C TYR A 234 -7.46 -4.48 -7.47
N PHE A 235 -6.84 -5.64 -7.69
CA PHE A 235 -5.68 -5.77 -8.57
C PHE A 235 -5.95 -6.80 -9.65
N ALA A 236 -5.55 -6.47 -10.88
CA ALA A 236 -5.57 -7.40 -11.99
C ALA A 236 -4.39 -7.11 -12.95
N ARG A 237 -3.82 -8.16 -13.53
CA ARG A 237 -2.81 -8.02 -14.59
C ARG A 237 -3.44 -7.45 -15.86
N SER A 238 -2.65 -6.81 -16.71
CA SER A 238 -3.10 -6.45 -18.05
C SER A 238 -3.39 -7.69 -18.90
N GLY A 239 -4.30 -7.53 -19.85
CA GLY A 239 -4.53 -8.51 -20.91
C GLY A 239 -3.27 -8.76 -21.73
N GLN A 240 -3.27 -9.91 -22.42
CA GLN A 240 -2.18 -10.29 -23.31
C GLN A 240 -2.05 -9.28 -24.46
N SER A 241 -0.82 -8.89 -24.75
CA SER A 241 -0.45 -8.04 -25.89
C SER A 241 0.04 -8.86 -27.09
N LEU A 242 0.14 -8.23 -28.26
CA LEU A 242 0.60 -8.86 -29.50
C LEU A 242 2.08 -9.28 -29.44
N ILE A 243 2.89 -8.46 -28.77
CA ILE A 243 4.32 -8.67 -28.54
C ILE A 243 4.54 -8.57 -27.04
N GLU A 244 4.49 -9.71 -26.35
CA GLU A 244 4.70 -9.77 -24.90
C GLU A 244 6.21 -9.74 -24.58
N HIS A 245 7.04 -10.59 -25.19
CA HIS A 245 8.47 -10.77 -24.87
C HIS A 245 9.35 -9.51 -24.90
N SER A 246 8.91 -8.41 -25.52
CA SER A 246 9.67 -7.16 -25.54
C SER A 246 8.99 -6.05 -24.74
N TYR A 247 9.71 -5.58 -23.73
CA TYR A 247 9.39 -4.36 -22.97
C TYR A 247 9.36 -3.12 -23.86
N LYS A 248 10.22 -3.04 -24.89
CA LYS A 248 10.30 -1.88 -25.79
C LYS A 248 9.17 -1.84 -26.83
N ALA A 249 8.55 -2.97 -27.15
CA ALA A 249 7.54 -3.03 -28.20
C ALA A 249 6.27 -2.24 -27.89
N ASP A 250 5.91 -2.10 -26.59
CA ASP A 250 4.68 -1.44 -26.11
C ASP A 250 3.45 -1.74 -26.99
N SER A 251 3.24 -3.02 -27.30
CA SER A 251 2.25 -3.42 -28.32
C SER A 251 0.81 -3.35 -27.82
N ASP A 252 -0.13 -3.35 -28.76
CA ASP A 252 -1.57 -3.43 -28.47
C ASP A 252 -1.98 -4.80 -27.92
N LEU A 253 -3.18 -4.87 -27.35
CA LEU A 253 -3.77 -6.14 -26.91
C LEU A 253 -3.96 -7.11 -28.08
N SER A 254 -3.72 -8.39 -27.82
CA SER A 254 -4.11 -9.48 -28.70
C SER A 254 -5.64 -9.63 -28.72
N PRO A 255 -6.23 -10.38 -29.67
CA PRO A 255 -7.66 -10.67 -29.65
C PRO A 255 -8.13 -11.30 -28.32
N ALA A 256 -7.35 -12.23 -27.76
CA ALA A 256 -7.61 -12.81 -26.45
C ALA A 256 -7.48 -11.77 -25.32
N GLY A 257 -6.51 -10.85 -25.42
CA GLY A 257 -6.36 -9.72 -24.50
C GLY A 257 -7.56 -8.77 -24.47
N TRP A 258 -8.18 -8.51 -25.62
CA TRP A 258 -9.41 -7.74 -25.71
C TRP A 258 -10.61 -8.47 -25.09
N GLU A 259 -10.73 -9.78 -25.30
CA GLU A 259 -11.79 -10.57 -24.67
C GLU A 259 -11.62 -10.62 -23.14
N TYR A 260 -10.39 -10.80 -22.67
CA TYR A 260 -10.00 -10.71 -21.26
C TYR A 260 -10.41 -9.37 -20.65
N ALA A 261 -10.15 -8.25 -21.32
CA ALA A 261 -10.50 -6.91 -20.84
C ALA A 261 -12.02 -6.75 -20.61
N GLU A 262 -12.83 -7.25 -21.55
CA GLU A 262 -14.29 -7.23 -21.41
C GLU A 262 -14.77 -8.13 -20.27
N ARG A 263 -14.19 -9.33 -20.11
CA ARG A 263 -14.53 -10.22 -18.99
C ARG A 263 -14.09 -9.66 -17.64
N MET A 264 -12.93 -8.99 -17.56
CA MET A 264 -12.46 -8.32 -16.35
C MET A 264 -13.46 -7.26 -15.88
N LYS A 265 -13.94 -6.41 -16.80
CA LYS A 265 -14.97 -5.42 -16.46
C LYS A 265 -16.22 -6.08 -15.90
N ALA A 266 -16.70 -7.13 -16.56
CA ALA A 266 -17.88 -7.84 -16.11
C ALA A 266 -17.66 -8.47 -14.72
N ALA A 267 -16.49 -9.06 -14.47
CA ALA A 267 -16.10 -9.61 -13.18
C ALA A 267 -16.08 -8.54 -12.08
N VAL A 268 -15.44 -7.40 -12.31
CA VAL A 268 -15.39 -6.31 -11.33
C VAL A 268 -16.79 -5.80 -10.99
N VAL A 269 -17.65 -5.60 -12.00
CA VAL A 269 -19.04 -5.18 -11.77
C VAL A 269 -19.83 -6.23 -10.97
N ALA A 270 -19.72 -7.50 -11.33
CA ALA A 270 -20.39 -8.60 -10.64
C ALA A 270 -19.91 -8.71 -9.18
N ARG A 271 -18.60 -8.61 -8.93
CA ARG A 271 -18.04 -8.69 -7.58
C ARG A 271 -18.50 -7.55 -6.69
N ARG A 272 -18.54 -6.32 -7.21
CA ARG A 272 -19.05 -5.15 -6.47
C ARG A 272 -20.52 -5.30 -6.10
N LYS A 273 -21.33 -5.86 -7.00
CA LYS A 273 -22.73 -6.20 -6.71
C LYS A 273 -22.84 -7.28 -5.63
N ALA A 274 -22.05 -8.35 -5.70
CA ALA A 274 -22.03 -9.40 -4.69
C ALA A 274 -21.62 -8.86 -3.30
N LEU A 275 -20.56 -8.03 -3.24
CA LEU A 275 -20.12 -7.39 -2.01
C LEU A 275 -21.22 -6.51 -1.38
N ARG A 276 -22.01 -5.82 -2.21
CA ARG A 276 -23.16 -5.05 -1.74
C ARG A 276 -24.24 -5.93 -1.12
N GLU A 277 -24.51 -7.09 -1.72
CA GLU A 277 -25.47 -8.06 -1.20
C GLU A 277 -24.98 -8.70 0.11
N GLU A 278 -23.68 -9.02 0.21
CA GLU A 278 -23.02 -9.47 1.45
C GLU A 278 -23.19 -8.45 2.58
N LYS A 279 -22.88 -7.17 2.32
CA LYS A 279 -23.06 -6.09 3.31
C LYS A 279 -24.51 -5.94 3.77
N ARG A 280 -25.45 -6.04 2.82
CA ARG A 280 -26.90 -5.99 3.13
C ARG A 280 -27.33 -7.17 3.99
N ALA A 281 -26.84 -8.37 3.71
CA ALA A 281 -27.14 -9.57 4.50
C ALA A 281 -26.56 -9.48 5.93
N ASN A 282 -25.41 -8.84 6.08
CA ASN A 282 -24.77 -8.59 7.39
C ASN A 282 -25.42 -7.44 8.18
N GLY A 283 -26.47 -6.81 7.65
CA GLY A 283 -27.15 -5.69 8.31
C GLY A 283 -26.33 -4.40 8.34
N GLU A 284 -25.30 -4.28 7.49
CA GLU A 284 -24.53 -3.03 7.39
C GLU A 284 -25.38 -1.92 6.76
N PRO A 285 -25.26 -0.67 7.24
CA PRO A 285 -26.02 0.44 6.68
C PRO A 285 -25.68 0.62 5.20
N MET A 286 -26.72 0.66 4.36
CA MET A 286 -26.59 0.91 2.92
C MET A 286 -26.29 2.38 2.66
N THR A 287 -25.02 2.77 2.81
CA THR A 287 -24.52 4.07 2.38
C THR A 287 -24.39 4.11 0.86
N ASN A 288 -24.21 5.32 0.31
CA ASN A 288 -23.83 5.45 -1.09
C ASN A 288 -22.57 4.63 -1.39
N GLU A 289 -22.60 3.89 -2.49
CA GLU A 289 -21.47 3.09 -2.95
C GLU A 289 -20.33 4.03 -3.31
N ASN A 290 -19.11 3.67 -2.90
CA ASN A 290 -17.93 4.41 -3.33
C ASN A 290 -17.88 4.39 -4.87
N PRO A 291 -17.53 5.50 -5.52
CA PRO A 291 -17.14 5.47 -6.93
C PRO A 291 -16.02 4.45 -7.16
N LEU A 292 -15.95 3.87 -8.37
CA LEU A 292 -14.81 3.06 -8.79
C LEU A 292 -13.85 3.93 -9.61
N LEU A 293 -12.64 4.10 -9.10
CA LEU A 293 -11.51 4.71 -9.79
C LEU A 293 -10.63 3.60 -10.37
N ILE A 294 -10.08 3.82 -11.57
CA ILE A 294 -9.21 2.83 -12.23
C ILE A 294 -7.85 3.45 -12.48
N TRP A 295 -6.80 2.80 -12.03
CA TRP A 295 -5.41 3.18 -12.32
C TRP A 295 -4.78 2.19 -13.29
N THR A 296 -4.07 2.72 -14.26
CA THR A 296 -3.25 1.92 -15.18
C THR A 296 -1.85 2.48 -15.25
N SER A 297 -0.89 1.67 -15.70
CA SER A 297 0.35 2.24 -16.25
C SER A 297 0.05 3.04 -17.54
N ALA A 298 1.03 3.79 -18.03
CA ALA A 298 0.95 4.45 -19.34
C ALA A 298 1.19 3.50 -20.53
N ARG A 299 1.47 2.21 -20.29
CA ARG A 299 1.68 1.20 -21.34
C ARG A 299 0.38 0.84 -22.03
N ARG A 300 0.43 0.65 -23.35
CA ARG A 300 -0.75 0.40 -24.20
C ARG A 300 -1.54 -0.81 -23.71
N ARG A 301 -0.90 -1.93 -23.42
CA ARG A 301 -1.58 -3.13 -22.89
C ARG A 301 -2.37 -2.89 -21.61
N ALA A 302 -1.85 -2.09 -20.67
CA ALA A 302 -2.54 -1.80 -19.41
C ALA A 302 -3.72 -0.85 -19.63
N TYR A 303 -3.52 0.22 -20.40
CA TYR A 303 -4.57 1.19 -20.69
C TYR A 303 -5.69 0.59 -21.56
N HIS A 304 -5.35 -0.21 -22.59
CA HIS A 304 -6.33 -0.89 -23.44
C HIS A 304 -7.12 -1.95 -22.68
N THR A 305 -6.54 -2.57 -21.65
CA THR A 305 -7.30 -3.47 -20.75
C THR A 305 -8.38 -2.70 -19.98
N ALA A 306 -8.14 -1.42 -19.67
CA ALA A 306 -9.13 -0.55 -19.04
C ALA A 306 -10.14 0.07 -20.03
N TRP A 307 -9.96 -0.11 -21.34
CA TRP A 307 -10.79 0.52 -22.37
C TRP A 307 -12.29 0.21 -22.26
N PRO A 308 -12.72 -1.03 -21.92
CA PRO A 308 -14.14 -1.32 -21.70
C PRO A 308 -14.75 -0.47 -20.56
N PHE A 309 -13.95 -0.09 -19.57
CA PHE A 309 -14.39 0.77 -18.47
C PHE A 309 -14.50 2.23 -18.89
N VAL A 310 -13.58 2.73 -19.73
CA VAL A 310 -13.68 4.08 -20.32
C VAL A 310 -15.01 4.24 -21.06
N HIS A 311 -15.38 3.26 -21.90
CA HIS A 311 -16.67 3.27 -22.64
C HIS A 311 -17.91 3.15 -21.74
N ALA A 312 -17.74 2.65 -20.52
CA ALA A 312 -18.80 2.65 -19.51
C ALA A 312 -18.82 3.90 -18.62
N GLY A 313 -17.96 4.89 -18.89
CA GLY A 313 -17.93 6.16 -18.15
C GLY A 313 -17.19 6.11 -16.82
N PHE A 314 -16.42 5.05 -16.55
CA PHE A 314 -15.56 5.01 -15.36
C PHE A 314 -14.35 5.93 -15.53
N LYS A 315 -13.90 6.53 -14.42
CA LYS A 315 -12.70 7.37 -14.41
C LYS A 315 -11.45 6.49 -14.45
N VAL A 316 -10.67 6.62 -15.52
CA VAL A 316 -9.39 5.93 -15.70
C VAL A 316 -8.25 6.94 -15.63
N VAL A 317 -7.24 6.67 -14.80
CA VAL A 317 -6.07 7.53 -14.60
C VAL A 317 -4.81 6.74 -14.96
N GLN A 318 -4.08 7.22 -15.97
CA GLN A 318 -2.80 6.65 -16.35
C GLN A 318 -1.68 7.21 -15.46
N LYS A 319 -0.83 6.31 -14.96
CA LYS A 319 0.30 6.63 -14.09
C LYS A 319 1.58 6.07 -14.71
N PRO A 320 2.41 6.88 -15.39
CA PRO A 320 3.65 6.42 -16.01
C PRO A 320 4.60 5.72 -15.02
N ILE A 321 4.61 6.18 -13.76
CA ILE A 321 5.38 5.59 -12.65
C ILE A 321 4.93 4.17 -12.26
N MET A 322 3.82 3.67 -12.80
CA MET A 322 3.36 2.28 -12.66
C MET A 322 3.74 1.42 -13.87
N SER A 323 4.69 1.84 -14.70
CA SER A 323 5.26 1.00 -15.75
C SER A 323 5.97 -0.21 -15.16
N GLU A 324 5.97 -1.32 -15.90
CA GLU A 324 6.68 -2.54 -15.53
C GLU A 324 8.16 -2.26 -15.23
N ILE A 325 8.74 -3.09 -14.37
CA ILE A 325 10.19 -3.14 -14.15
C ILE A 325 10.92 -3.21 -15.50
N ASN A 326 11.87 -2.31 -15.72
CA ASN A 326 12.68 -2.31 -16.93
C ASN A 326 13.66 -3.50 -16.90
N PRO A 327 13.59 -4.45 -17.85
CA PRO A 327 14.48 -5.61 -17.87
C PRO A 327 15.88 -5.32 -18.44
N GLY A 328 16.14 -4.11 -18.95
CA GLY A 328 17.47 -3.70 -19.41
C GLY A 328 18.00 -4.55 -20.56
N VAL A 329 19.18 -5.16 -20.38
CA VAL A 329 19.79 -6.06 -21.38
C VAL A 329 19.02 -7.36 -21.59
N TRP A 330 18.12 -7.72 -20.68
CA TRP A 330 17.30 -8.94 -20.79
C TRP A 330 15.99 -8.73 -21.56
N ASP A 331 15.72 -7.52 -22.03
CA ASP A 331 14.57 -7.22 -22.88
C ASP A 331 14.55 -8.09 -24.15
N GLY A 332 13.43 -8.78 -24.40
CA GLY A 332 13.27 -9.63 -25.58
C GLY A 332 13.77 -11.05 -25.41
N LEU A 333 14.49 -11.37 -24.34
CA LEU A 333 15.05 -12.71 -24.10
C LEU A 333 14.07 -13.61 -23.37
N SER A 334 14.07 -14.88 -23.73
CA SER A 334 13.52 -15.95 -22.90
C SER A 334 14.41 -16.22 -21.69
N THR A 335 13.86 -16.94 -20.71
CA THR A 335 14.59 -17.40 -19.52
C THR A 335 15.82 -18.22 -19.89
N GLY A 336 15.68 -19.16 -20.84
CA GLY A 336 16.79 -19.98 -21.31
C GLY A 336 17.88 -19.16 -22.00
N GLU A 337 17.50 -18.22 -22.87
CA GLU A 337 18.48 -17.33 -23.52
C GLU A 337 19.20 -16.43 -22.51
N ALA A 338 18.54 -15.96 -21.46
CA ALA A 338 19.19 -15.17 -20.42
C ALA A 338 20.18 -16.01 -19.60
N MET A 339 19.85 -17.27 -19.27
CA MET A 339 20.75 -18.21 -18.62
C MET A 339 22.00 -18.48 -19.48
N ASP A 340 21.81 -18.69 -20.78
CA ASP A 340 22.89 -19.03 -21.70
C ASP A 340 23.79 -17.82 -22.02
N LEU A 341 23.20 -16.63 -22.20
CA LEU A 341 23.93 -15.41 -22.58
C LEU A 341 24.55 -14.67 -21.37
N TYR A 342 23.94 -14.78 -20.18
CA TYR A 342 24.35 -14.04 -18.98
C TYR A 342 24.35 -14.94 -17.71
N PRO A 343 25.09 -16.06 -17.69
CA PRO A 343 25.04 -17.03 -16.58
C PRO A 343 25.46 -16.42 -15.23
N ASP A 344 26.49 -15.58 -15.18
CA ASP A 344 26.93 -14.94 -13.94
C ASP A 344 25.89 -13.96 -13.38
N GLU A 345 25.20 -13.22 -14.26
CA GLU A 345 24.13 -12.31 -13.84
C GLU A 345 22.90 -13.10 -13.38
N TRP A 346 22.62 -14.23 -14.03
CA TRP A 346 21.57 -15.15 -13.64
C TRP A 346 21.76 -15.70 -12.22
N ASP A 347 22.97 -16.18 -11.91
CA ASP A 347 23.30 -16.68 -10.58
C ASP A 347 23.18 -15.60 -9.50
N ARG A 348 23.63 -14.38 -9.80
CA ARG A 348 23.46 -13.22 -8.90
C ARG A 348 21.98 -12.91 -8.68
N PHE A 349 21.18 -12.95 -9.73
CA PHE A 349 19.74 -12.74 -9.64
C PHE A 349 19.07 -13.78 -8.75
N LEU A 350 19.39 -15.06 -8.90
CA LEU A 350 18.87 -16.12 -8.02
C LEU A 350 19.27 -15.93 -6.55
N SER A 351 20.45 -15.35 -6.30
CA SER A 351 20.94 -15.13 -4.93
C SER A 351 20.20 -14.01 -4.18
N ASP A 352 19.80 -12.94 -4.88
CA ASP A 352 19.02 -11.83 -4.32
C ASP A 352 18.10 -11.21 -5.39
N PRO A 353 16.93 -11.82 -5.64
CA PRO A 353 16.02 -11.35 -6.68
C PRO A 353 15.44 -9.96 -6.43
N TYR A 354 15.46 -9.50 -5.17
CA TYR A 354 14.89 -8.21 -4.81
C TYR A 354 15.86 -7.07 -5.16
N ALA A 355 17.13 -7.20 -4.79
CA ALA A 355 18.13 -6.15 -4.99
C ALA A 355 18.87 -6.25 -6.33
N HIS A 356 18.90 -7.43 -6.95
CA HIS A 356 19.62 -7.63 -8.20
C HIS A 356 19.12 -6.71 -9.32
N ARG A 357 20.07 -6.04 -9.97
CA ARG A 357 19.85 -5.15 -11.10
C ARG A 357 20.76 -5.56 -12.25
N ALA A 358 20.17 -6.19 -13.28
CA ALA A 358 20.89 -6.48 -14.52
C ALA A 358 21.37 -5.18 -15.20
N PRO A 359 22.37 -5.23 -16.09
CA PRO A 359 22.85 -4.03 -16.78
C PRO A 359 21.73 -3.25 -17.48
N ARG A 360 21.63 -1.95 -17.19
CA ARG A 360 20.59 -1.03 -17.71
C ARG A 360 19.14 -1.41 -17.34
N ALA A 361 18.96 -2.30 -16.36
CA ALA A 361 17.66 -2.71 -15.82
C ALA A 361 17.29 -1.93 -14.55
N GLU A 362 16.07 -2.15 -14.07
CA GLU A 362 15.61 -1.82 -12.72
C GLU A 362 15.58 -3.10 -11.86
N SER A 363 15.80 -2.98 -10.55
CA SER A 363 15.51 -4.02 -9.56
C SER A 363 14.14 -3.81 -8.90
N TYR A 364 13.67 -4.77 -8.09
CA TYR A 364 12.48 -4.56 -7.27
C TYR A 364 12.69 -3.44 -6.24
N HIS A 365 13.93 -3.23 -5.80
CA HIS A 365 14.32 -2.07 -5.01
C HIS A 365 14.03 -0.76 -5.76
N ASP A 366 14.53 -0.60 -6.99
CA ASP A 366 14.29 0.61 -7.81
C ASP A 366 12.81 0.85 -8.04
N LEU A 367 12.08 -0.23 -8.37
CA LEU A 367 10.64 -0.17 -8.57
C LEU A 367 9.93 0.26 -7.28
N SER A 368 10.35 -0.24 -6.11
CA SER A 368 9.77 0.13 -4.82
C SER A 368 9.97 1.62 -4.52
N VAL A 369 11.15 2.16 -4.88
CA VAL A 369 11.45 3.61 -4.80
C VAL A 369 10.51 4.40 -5.69
N ARG A 370 10.39 3.99 -6.96
CA ARG A 370 9.56 4.66 -7.96
C ARG A 370 8.08 4.64 -7.61
N LEU A 371 7.59 3.62 -6.89
CA LEU A 371 6.20 3.47 -6.51
C LEU A 371 5.80 4.20 -5.23
N GLU A 372 6.75 4.83 -4.52
CA GLU A 372 6.43 5.55 -3.29
C GLU A 372 5.37 6.67 -3.47
N PRO A 373 5.41 7.52 -4.52
CA PRO A 373 4.34 8.46 -4.79
C PRO A 373 2.97 7.79 -5.00
N VAL A 374 2.94 6.60 -5.62
CA VAL A 374 1.72 5.82 -5.83
C VAL A 374 1.15 5.35 -4.49
N ILE A 375 2.00 4.99 -3.53
CA ILE A 375 1.57 4.59 -2.18
C ILE A 375 0.85 5.73 -1.47
N PHE A 376 1.38 6.96 -1.53
CA PHE A 376 0.69 8.11 -0.94
C PHE A 376 -0.66 8.38 -1.59
N GLU A 377 -0.72 8.32 -2.91
CA GLU A 377 -2.00 8.45 -3.61
C GLU A 377 -2.97 7.32 -3.24
N LEU A 378 -2.46 6.10 -3.05
CA LEU A 378 -3.26 4.92 -2.70
C LEU A 378 -3.85 5.06 -1.30
N GLU A 379 -3.06 5.59 -0.36
CA GLU A 379 -3.52 5.84 1.01
C GLU A 379 -4.48 7.03 1.10
N ARG A 380 -4.38 7.99 0.18
CA ARG A 380 -5.29 9.14 0.07
C ARG A 380 -6.59 8.82 -0.66
N CYS A 381 -6.60 7.80 -1.52
CA CYS A 381 -7.74 7.44 -2.34
C CYS A 381 -8.88 6.86 -1.49
N GLN A 382 -9.95 7.64 -1.33
CA GLN A 382 -11.15 7.28 -0.56
C GLN A 382 -12.22 6.48 -1.33
N ASP A 383 -12.01 6.33 -2.64
CA ASP A 383 -12.89 5.60 -3.55
C ASP A 383 -12.49 4.12 -3.62
N ASP A 384 -13.39 3.28 -4.14
CA ASP A 384 -12.99 1.92 -4.52
C ASP A 384 -12.00 2.04 -5.69
N LEU A 385 -10.97 1.22 -5.69
CA LEU A 385 -9.85 1.36 -6.61
C LEU A 385 -9.62 0.06 -7.37
N LEU A 386 -9.51 0.10 -8.69
CA LEU A 386 -9.00 -1.00 -9.50
C LEU A 386 -7.64 -0.61 -10.09
N ILE A 387 -6.61 -1.40 -9.80
CA ILE A 387 -5.28 -1.25 -10.36
C ILE A 387 -5.07 -2.31 -11.44
N ILE A 388 -4.99 -1.86 -12.70
CA ILE A 388 -4.67 -2.71 -13.84
C ILE A 388 -3.22 -2.45 -14.25
N GLY A 389 -2.37 -3.46 -14.09
CA GLY A 389 -0.94 -3.26 -14.27
C GLY A 389 -0.15 -4.52 -14.59
N HIS A 390 1.12 -4.45 -14.27
CA HIS A 390 2.11 -5.50 -14.54
C HIS A 390 2.40 -6.26 -13.26
N ALA A 391 2.83 -7.52 -13.39
CA ALA A 391 3.07 -8.38 -12.23
C ALA A 391 4.00 -7.71 -11.22
N SER A 392 5.18 -7.23 -11.65
CA SER A 392 6.16 -6.56 -10.77
C SER A 392 5.58 -5.39 -9.95
N VAL A 393 4.76 -4.54 -10.58
CA VAL A 393 4.14 -3.38 -9.92
C VAL A 393 3.09 -3.82 -8.90
N ILE A 394 2.26 -4.79 -9.27
CA ILE A 394 1.22 -5.30 -8.37
C ILE A 394 1.86 -6.01 -7.18
N ARG A 395 2.91 -6.81 -7.39
CA ARG A 395 3.69 -7.46 -6.31
C ARG A 395 4.17 -6.44 -5.28
N CYS A 396 4.78 -5.34 -5.73
CA CYS A 396 5.21 -4.24 -4.86
C CYS A 396 4.05 -3.62 -4.05
N LEU A 397 2.94 -3.28 -4.70
CA LEU A 397 1.81 -2.61 -4.04
C LEU A 397 1.06 -3.55 -3.07
N LEU A 398 0.91 -4.83 -3.42
CA LEU A 398 0.36 -5.84 -2.52
C LEU A 398 1.28 -6.09 -1.33
N ALA A 399 2.59 -6.22 -1.57
CA ALA A 399 3.57 -6.37 -0.50
C ALA A 399 3.57 -5.18 0.46
N TYR A 400 3.39 -3.96 -0.06
CA TYR A 400 3.15 -2.78 0.78
C TYR A 400 1.90 -2.97 1.65
N LEU A 401 0.74 -3.26 1.06
CA LEU A 401 -0.55 -3.38 1.77
C LEU A 401 -0.55 -4.49 2.83
N VAL A 402 0.02 -5.65 2.50
CA VAL A 402 0.12 -6.80 3.40
C VAL A 402 1.25 -6.65 4.42
N GLY A 403 2.31 -5.89 4.10
CA GLY A 403 3.48 -5.67 4.96
C GLY A 403 4.59 -6.73 4.81
N LEU A 404 4.72 -7.35 3.64
CA LEU A 404 5.63 -8.48 3.35
C LEU A 404 7.10 -8.09 3.31
N PRO A 405 8.04 -9.01 3.64
CA PRO A 405 9.48 -8.79 3.62
C PRO A 405 10.02 -8.54 2.20
N PRO A 406 11.15 -7.81 2.00
CA PRO A 406 11.56 -7.41 0.65
C PRO A 406 11.89 -8.63 -0.21
N ASN A 407 12.53 -9.63 0.41
CA ASN A 407 12.82 -10.92 -0.18
C ASN A 407 11.57 -11.73 -0.54
N GLU A 408 10.39 -11.40 0.00
CA GLU A 408 9.11 -12.03 -0.39
C GLU A 408 8.38 -11.25 -1.50
N VAL A 409 8.77 -10.00 -1.80
CA VAL A 409 8.12 -9.21 -2.87
C VAL A 409 8.18 -9.93 -4.23
N PRO A 410 9.33 -10.47 -4.69
CA PRO A 410 9.40 -11.16 -5.97
C PRO A 410 8.53 -12.42 -6.01
N ALA A 411 8.32 -13.07 -4.87
CA ALA A 411 7.59 -14.33 -4.73
C ALA A 411 6.05 -14.18 -4.68
N VAL A 412 5.52 -12.95 -4.72
CA VAL A 412 4.07 -12.75 -4.74
C VAL A 412 3.49 -13.19 -6.09
N GLU A 413 2.71 -14.27 -6.08
CA GLU A 413 2.12 -14.84 -7.30
C GLU A 413 0.75 -14.23 -7.62
N ILE A 414 0.55 -13.86 -8.89
CA ILE A 414 -0.71 -13.29 -9.38
C ILE A 414 -0.90 -13.74 -10.83
N ALA A 415 -1.84 -14.66 -11.05
CA ALA A 415 -2.11 -15.16 -12.38
C ALA A 415 -2.92 -14.15 -13.21
N ARG A 416 -2.72 -14.17 -14.53
CA ARG A 416 -3.65 -13.49 -15.44
C ARG A 416 -4.97 -14.25 -15.41
N GLY A 417 -6.08 -13.54 -15.24
CA GLY A 417 -7.39 -14.17 -15.05
C GLY A 417 -7.91 -14.11 -13.62
N ASP A 418 -7.07 -13.66 -12.68
CA ASP A 418 -7.47 -13.48 -11.29
C ASP A 418 -7.65 -11.99 -10.95
N LEU A 419 -8.66 -11.73 -10.13
CA LEU A 419 -8.98 -10.44 -9.53
C LEU A 419 -8.69 -10.54 -8.03
N VAL A 420 -7.65 -9.86 -7.57
CA VAL A 420 -7.30 -9.83 -6.14
C VAL A 420 -8.02 -8.66 -5.47
N GLU A 421 -8.93 -8.96 -4.57
CA GLU A 421 -9.66 -8.01 -3.71
C GLU A 421 -8.90 -7.83 -2.40
N VAL A 422 -8.61 -6.59 -2.02
CA VAL A 422 -7.95 -6.21 -0.78
C VAL A 422 -8.79 -5.15 -0.06
N THR A 423 -9.16 -5.43 1.18
CA THR A 423 -9.89 -4.51 2.07
C THR A 423 -9.01 -4.15 3.26
N PRO A 424 -8.59 -2.87 3.39
CA PRO A 424 -7.85 -2.41 4.56
C PRO A 424 -8.67 -2.57 5.84
N ALA A 425 -8.05 -3.11 6.89
CA ALA A 425 -8.64 -3.30 8.20
C ALA A 425 -7.75 -2.72 9.32
N SER A 426 -8.28 -2.59 10.53
CA SER A 426 -7.58 -1.93 11.64
C SER A 426 -6.29 -2.64 12.11
N TYR A 427 -6.17 -3.95 11.88
CA TYR A 427 -5.01 -4.76 12.27
C TYR A 427 -4.25 -5.36 11.08
N GLY A 428 -4.60 -4.99 9.84
CA GLY A 428 -3.99 -5.58 8.65
C GLY A 428 -4.84 -5.37 7.40
N VAL A 429 -4.80 -6.33 6.50
CA VAL A 429 -5.61 -6.34 5.28
C VAL A 429 -6.31 -7.68 5.16
N ILE A 430 -7.53 -7.66 4.64
CA ILE A 430 -8.26 -8.86 4.24
C ILE A 430 -8.11 -8.97 2.74
N SER A 431 -7.56 -10.08 2.26
CA SER A 431 -7.38 -10.34 0.83
C SER A 431 -8.16 -11.57 0.38
N ARG A 432 -8.74 -11.52 -0.81
CA ARG A 432 -9.44 -12.62 -1.49
C ARG A 432 -9.08 -12.60 -2.96
N ALA A 433 -8.92 -13.75 -3.58
CA ALA A 433 -8.72 -13.85 -5.01
C ALA A 433 -9.97 -14.42 -5.68
N PHE A 434 -10.31 -13.89 -6.85
CA PHE A 434 -11.44 -14.37 -7.64
C PHE A 434 -11.02 -14.65 -9.07
N HIS A 435 -11.25 -15.88 -9.51
CA HIS A 435 -10.87 -16.34 -10.83
C HIS A 435 -11.99 -16.05 -11.84
N PHE A 436 -11.71 -15.27 -12.90
CA PHE A 436 -12.73 -14.80 -13.85
C PHE A 436 -12.44 -15.11 -15.32
N TRP A 437 -11.27 -15.68 -15.66
CA TRP A 437 -10.89 -15.93 -17.05
C TRP A 437 -9.84 -17.02 -17.23
N SER A 438 -10.19 -18.07 -17.99
CA SER A 438 -9.31 -19.19 -18.37
C SER A 438 -8.92 -19.24 -19.85
N GLY A 439 -9.05 -18.14 -20.59
CA GLY A 439 -8.67 -18.12 -22.00
C GLY A 439 -7.16 -18.05 -22.24
N GLU A 440 -6.79 -17.94 -23.52
CA GLU A 440 -5.39 -17.91 -23.96
C GLU A 440 -4.56 -16.84 -23.23
N GLY A 441 -3.35 -17.22 -22.80
CA GLY A 441 -2.43 -16.34 -22.07
C GLY A 441 -2.54 -16.39 -20.54
N ARG A 442 -3.35 -17.29 -19.96
CA ARG A 442 -3.27 -17.66 -18.54
C ARG A 442 -2.10 -18.61 -18.24
N GLY A 443 -1.77 -19.51 -19.17
CA GLY A 443 -0.63 -20.42 -19.05
C GLY A 443 -0.53 -21.37 -20.24
N ASP A 444 0.52 -22.17 -20.30
CA ASP A 444 0.67 -23.24 -21.28
C ASP A 444 -0.21 -24.45 -20.95
N ALA A 445 -0.08 -25.53 -21.73
CA ALA A 445 -0.82 -26.77 -21.54
C ALA A 445 -0.52 -27.48 -20.20
N SER A 446 0.58 -27.12 -19.54
CA SER A 446 1.01 -27.58 -18.21
C SER A 446 0.47 -26.71 -17.07
N GLY A 447 -0.10 -25.54 -17.38
CA GLY A 447 -0.55 -24.56 -16.39
C GLY A 447 0.56 -23.60 -15.92
N GLU A 448 1.74 -23.62 -16.53
CA GLU A 448 2.82 -22.65 -16.24
C GLU A 448 2.54 -21.35 -17.02
N ASN A 449 2.64 -20.17 -16.39
CA ASN A 449 2.28 -18.95 -17.12
C ASN A 449 3.35 -18.67 -18.19
N LEU A 450 2.99 -18.79 -19.46
CA LEU A 450 3.80 -18.52 -20.66
C LEU A 450 4.55 -17.18 -20.70
N TYR A 451 4.26 -16.27 -19.78
CA TYR A 451 4.82 -14.92 -19.76
C TYR A 451 5.15 -14.47 -18.34
N GLU A 452 6.05 -15.24 -17.72
CA GLU A 452 6.73 -14.95 -16.47
C GLU A 452 8.08 -14.30 -16.78
N ASN A 453 8.17 -12.98 -16.63
CA ASN A 453 9.46 -12.31 -16.54
C ASN A 453 10.25 -12.90 -15.36
N PHE A 454 11.58 -12.99 -15.48
CA PHE A 454 12.59 -13.69 -14.67
C PHE A 454 12.32 -13.93 -13.16
N ALA A 455 11.52 -13.08 -12.53
CA ALA A 455 11.07 -13.13 -11.14
C ALA A 455 10.25 -14.37 -10.67
N GLU A 456 9.93 -15.36 -11.52
CA GLU A 456 9.39 -16.67 -11.08
C GLU A 456 10.35 -17.85 -11.33
N SER A 457 11.43 -17.67 -12.10
CA SER A 457 12.55 -18.64 -12.16
C SER A 457 13.32 -18.76 -10.83
N THR A 458 13.02 -17.86 -9.90
CA THR A 458 13.48 -17.85 -8.51
C THR A 458 12.77 -18.90 -7.66
N SER A 459 12.23 -19.96 -8.26
CA SER A 459 11.75 -21.19 -7.60
C SER A 459 12.90 -21.98 -6.93
N GLY A 460 13.87 -21.27 -6.34
CA GLY A 460 14.89 -21.77 -5.44
C GLY A 460 14.44 -21.69 -3.98
N LYS A 461 13.85 -22.77 -3.46
CA LYS A 461 13.83 -23.19 -2.04
C LYS A 461 13.46 -22.14 -0.95
N GLY A 462 12.78 -21.06 -1.28
CA GLY A 462 12.11 -20.22 -0.29
C GLY A 462 10.67 -20.68 -0.14
N SER A 463 10.38 -21.61 0.76
CA SER A 463 8.99 -21.87 1.14
C SER A 463 8.42 -20.57 1.72
N VAL A 464 7.46 -19.97 1.03
CA VAL A 464 6.56 -18.97 1.61
C VAL A 464 6.08 -19.55 2.95
N LEU A 465 6.33 -18.85 4.06
CA LEU A 465 5.96 -19.35 5.39
C LEU A 465 4.47 -19.73 5.34
N PRO A 466 4.07 -20.93 5.80
CA PRO A 466 2.68 -21.40 5.72
C PRO A 466 1.65 -20.42 6.31
N ASP A 467 2.08 -19.57 7.24
CA ASP A 467 1.24 -18.57 7.93
C ASP A 467 1.19 -17.18 7.23
N SER A 468 1.85 -16.99 6.08
CA SER A 468 1.88 -15.68 5.39
C SER A 468 0.71 -15.46 4.41
N GLY A 469 0.04 -16.52 3.96
CA GLY A 469 -1.24 -16.42 3.22
C GLY A 469 -1.21 -15.68 1.87
N VAL A 470 -0.06 -15.63 1.18
CA VAL A 470 0.13 -14.81 -0.04
C VAL A 470 0.18 -15.62 -1.35
N ASN A 471 -0.31 -16.86 -1.37
CA ASN A 471 -0.57 -17.54 -2.64
C ASN A 471 -2.01 -17.26 -3.09
N PHE A 472 -2.19 -16.20 -3.88
CA PHE A 472 -3.52 -15.77 -4.33
C PHE A 472 -4.10 -16.68 -5.42
N ALA A 473 -3.25 -17.37 -6.19
CA ALA A 473 -3.69 -18.18 -7.32
C ALA A 473 -4.27 -19.54 -6.88
N ALA A 474 -3.68 -20.18 -5.87
CA ALA A 474 -4.14 -21.49 -5.39
C ALA A 474 -5.50 -21.45 -4.66
N ASP A 475 -5.82 -20.31 -4.02
CA ASP A 475 -7.02 -20.15 -3.17
C ASP A 475 -8.13 -19.29 -3.82
N ALA A 476 -8.11 -19.12 -5.15
CA ALA A 476 -9.05 -18.23 -5.84
C ALA A 476 -10.48 -18.81 -5.93
N PHE A 477 -11.47 -18.00 -5.56
CA PHE A 477 -12.88 -18.33 -5.75
C PHE A 477 -13.26 -18.21 -7.22
N ASN A 478 -13.82 -19.27 -7.82
CA ASN A 478 -14.25 -19.21 -9.21
C ASN A 478 -15.46 -18.28 -9.37
N MET A 479 -15.35 -17.31 -10.27
CA MET A 479 -16.38 -16.34 -10.63
C MET A 479 -16.59 -16.18 -12.16
N GLU A 480 -16.09 -17.11 -12.97
CA GLU A 480 -16.16 -17.02 -14.44
C GLU A 480 -17.60 -16.96 -14.94
N LYS A 481 -18.50 -17.70 -14.31
CA LYS A 481 -19.91 -17.77 -14.70
C LYS A 481 -20.60 -16.43 -14.47
N GLU A 482 -20.39 -15.84 -13.31
CA GLU A 482 -20.90 -14.52 -12.92
C GLU A 482 -20.37 -13.45 -13.86
N ALA A 483 -19.07 -13.50 -14.21
CA ALA A 483 -18.47 -12.60 -15.19
C ALA A 483 -19.12 -12.77 -16.58
N GLN A 484 -19.35 -14.01 -17.03
CA GLN A 484 -19.98 -14.28 -18.32
C GLN A 484 -21.44 -13.80 -18.38
N GLU A 485 -22.21 -14.00 -17.31
CA GLU A 485 -23.60 -13.56 -17.18
C GLU A 485 -23.72 -12.02 -17.20
N GLU A 486 -22.84 -11.32 -16.49
CA GLU A 486 -22.83 -9.85 -16.47
C GLU A 486 -22.38 -9.27 -17.83
N GLN A 487 -21.42 -9.92 -18.50
CA GLN A 487 -21.01 -9.54 -19.86
C GLN A 487 -22.18 -9.71 -20.86
N ASN A 488 -22.88 -10.84 -20.80
CA ASN A 488 -24.04 -11.11 -21.66
C ASN A 488 -25.16 -10.10 -21.41
N THR A 489 -25.41 -9.78 -20.14
CA THR A 489 -26.40 -8.76 -19.74
C THR A 489 -26.04 -7.39 -20.30
N SER A 490 -24.76 -7.01 -20.23
CA SER A 490 -24.24 -5.76 -20.80
C SER A 490 -24.39 -5.70 -22.32
N LYS A 491 -24.04 -6.78 -23.03
CA LYS A 491 -24.24 -6.90 -24.49
C LYS A 491 -25.71 -6.78 -24.88
N GLN A 492 -26.62 -7.42 -24.15
CA GLN A 492 -28.05 -7.32 -24.39
C GLN A 492 -28.60 -5.90 -24.17
N LYS A 493 -28.14 -5.20 -23.11
CA LYS A 493 -28.50 -3.80 -22.86
C LYS A 493 -28.02 -2.89 -23.98
N LEU A 494 -26.78 -3.09 -24.45
CA LEU A 494 -26.22 -2.34 -25.57
C LEU A 494 -27.01 -2.58 -26.86
N ALA A 495 -27.30 -3.85 -27.20
CA ALA A 495 -28.10 -4.20 -28.38
C ALA A 495 -29.52 -3.60 -28.33
N LYS A 496 -30.15 -3.58 -27.15
CA LYS A 496 -31.46 -2.91 -26.95
C LYS A 496 -31.37 -1.40 -27.10
N SER A 497 -30.28 -0.77 -26.64
CA SER A 497 -30.06 0.68 -26.78
C SER A 497 -29.81 1.07 -28.24
N ILE A 498 -28.95 0.34 -28.95
CA ILE A 498 -28.71 0.51 -30.39
C ILE A 498 -29.99 0.26 -31.19
N GLY A 499 -30.77 -0.77 -30.86
CA GLY A 499 -32.06 -1.06 -31.49
C GLY A 499 -33.10 0.05 -31.28
N LYS A 500 -33.11 0.70 -30.10
CA LYS A 500 -33.95 1.89 -29.82
C LYS A 500 -33.45 3.13 -30.56
N GLY A 501 -32.13 3.35 -30.61
CA GLY A 501 -31.50 4.43 -31.38
C GLY A 501 -31.79 4.33 -32.87
N ASN A 502 -31.62 3.14 -33.46
CA ASN A 502 -31.93 2.88 -34.86
C ASN A 502 -33.43 3.00 -35.16
N LYS A 503 -34.33 2.58 -34.26
CA LYS A 503 -35.78 2.81 -34.40
C LYS A 503 -36.14 4.31 -34.30
N SER A 504 -35.48 5.08 -33.44
CA SER A 504 -35.64 6.53 -33.35
C SER A 504 -35.15 7.24 -34.62
N LEU A 505 -34.04 6.78 -35.19
CA LEU A 505 -33.46 7.32 -36.43
C LEU A 505 -34.32 6.96 -37.65
N LEU A 506 -34.81 5.72 -37.73
CA LEU A 506 -35.80 5.28 -38.74
C LEU A 506 -37.14 6.00 -38.61
N ALA A 507 -37.62 6.28 -37.39
CA ALA A 507 -38.83 7.06 -37.18
C ALA A 507 -38.66 8.53 -37.64
N ARG A 508 -37.47 9.13 -37.45
CA ARG A 508 -37.14 10.45 -37.98
C ARG A 508 -37.05 10.48 -39.51
N LEU A 509 -36.44 9.46 -40.12
CA LEU A 509 -36.37 9.31 -41.58
C LEU A 509 -37.76 9.07 -42.20
N ASN A 510 -38.60 8.24 -41.59
CA ASN A 510 -39.97 7.98 -42.06
C ASN A 510 -40.92 9.18 -41.83
N SER A 511 -40.65 10.05 -40.83
CA SER A 511 -41.37 11.32 -40.70
C SER A 511 -40.98 12.35 -41.75
N GLN A 512 -39.82 12.21 -42.38
CA GLN A 512 -39.37 13.07 -43.49
C GLN A 512 -39.79 12.53 -44.87
N SER A 513 -40.19 11.25 -44.98
CA SER A 513 -40.62 10.64 -46.25
C SER A 513 -42.13 10.76 -46.54
N ASN A 514 -42.92 11.39 -45.67
CA ASN A 514 -44.37 11.57 -45.81
C ASN A 514 -44.79 13.05 -45.96
N GLY A 515 -44.04 13.80 -46.76
CA GLY A 515 -44.40 15.14 -47.24
C GLY A 515 -44.27 15.20 -48.76
N ASN A 516 -45.37 15.56 -49.44
CA ASN A 516 -45.57 15.54 -50.88
C ASN A 516 -44.47 16.18 -51.75
N THR A 517 -44.34 15.57 -52.93
CA THR A 517 -43.98 16.10 -54.25
C THR A 517 -44.26 17.60 -54.49
N ASP A 518 -43.24 18.39 -54.84
CA ASP A 518 -43.11 19.08 -56.14
C ASP A 518 -41.87 20.02 -56.21
N GLY A 519 -41.25 20.09 -57.39
CA GLY A 519 -40.66 21.32 -57.95
C GLY A 519 -39.27 21.80 -57.48
N THR A 520 -38.24 21.48 -58.29
CA THR A 520 -37.04 22.29 -58.61
C THR A 520 -36.49 23.29 -57.56
N LYS A 521 -35.27 23.03 -57.04
CA LYS A 521 -34.24 24.06 -56.78
C LYS A 521 -32.90 23.43 -56.38
N SER A 522 -31.83 24.06 -56.83
CA SER A 522 -30.42 23.64 -56.84
C SER A 522 -29.78 23.44 -55.46
N ALA A 523 -28.69 22.65 -55.44
CA ALA A 523 -27.86 22.36 -54.27
C ALA A 523 -27.31 23.63 -53.57
N PRO A 524 -27.22 23.67 -52.23
CA PRO A 524 -26.47 24.70 -51.54
C PRO A 524 -24.98 24.34 -51.50
N HIS A 525 -24.17 25.26 -52.01
CA HIS A 525 -22.72 25.33 -51.82
C HIS A 525 -22.34 25.42 -50.34
N LEU A 526 -21.34 24.65 -49.92
CA LEU A 526 -20.56 24.87 -48.70
C LEU A 526 -19.72 26.16 -48.86
N PRO A 527 -19.74 27.10 -47.89
CA PRO A 527 -18.75 28.15 -47.82
C PRO A 527 -17.44 27.61 -47.18
N PRO A 528 -16.26 28.04 -47.65
CA PRO A 528 -14.98 27.60 -47.10
C PRO A 528 -14.68 28.28 -45.75
N PHE A 529 -13.98 27.54 -44.89
CA PHE A 529 -13.40 28.00 -43.63
C PHE A 529 -12.43 29.17 -43.90
N GLN A 530 -12.68 30.32 -43.27
CA GLN A 530 -11.74 31.45 -43.20
C GLN A 530 -10.83 31.27 -41.98
N GLU A 531 -9.52 31.25 -42.24
CA GLU A 531 -8.47 31.50 -41.25
C GLU A 531 -8.52 32.98 -40.86
N ASN A 532 -8.72 33.28 -39.57
CA ASN A 532 -8.46 34.61 -39.04
C ASN A 532 -7.03 34.65 -38.52
N ALA A 533 -6.16 35.27 -39.33
CA ALA A 533 -4.94 35.91 -38.89
C ALA A 533 -5.29 37.35 -38.50
N ASP A 534 -5.06 37.72 -37.24
CA ASP A 534 -5.01 39.11 -36.80
C ASP A 534 -3.56 39.43 -36.43
N GLU A 535 -2.93 40.23 -37.28
CA GLU A 535 -1.74 41.02 -36.96
C GLU A 535 -2.19 42.29 -36.22
N GLU A 536 -1.58 42.59 -35.07
CA GLU A 536 -1.51 43.96 -34.56
C GLU A 536 -0.06 44.29 -34.14
N GLU A 537 0.31 45.52 -34.45
CA GLU A 537 1.65 46.07 -34.60
C GLU A 537 2.45 46.22 -33.28
N GLY A 538 3.76 45.97 -33.40
CA GLY A 538 4.82 46.92 -33.06
C GLY A 538 4.84 47.58 -31.68
N ARG A 539 5.70 47.07 -30.78
CA ARG A 539 6.50 47.92 -29.88
C ARG A 539 7.82 47.25 -29.47
N LEU A 540 8.91 47.76 -30.04
CA LEU A 540 10.29 47.53 -29.65
C LEU A 540 10.57 48.13 -28.27
N ILE A 541 10.96 47.31 -27.29
CA ILE A 541 11.79 47.73 -26.15
C ILE A 541 12.92 46.72 -25.97
N LYS A 542 14.15 47.17 -26.23
CA LYS A 542 15.41 46.49 -25.92
C LYS A 542 15.65 46.49 -24.41
N SER A 543 16.20 45.40 -23.87
CA SER A 543 17.13 45.39 -22.73
C SER A 543 17.81 44.01 -22.58
N PRO A 544 19.02 43.93 -22.01
CA PRO A 544 20.10 43.08 -22.54
C PRO A 544 20.40 41.84 -21.71
N GLY A 545 21.18 40.95 -22.32
CA GLY A 545 21.58 39.65 -21.80
C GLY A 545 22.49 39.68 -20.58
N SER A 546 22.62 38.50 -19.99
CA SER A 546 23.73 38.13 -19.11
C SER A 546 24.16 36.70 -19.47
N GLU A 547 25.27 36.62 -20.19
CA GLU A 547 26.12 35.44 -20.22
C GLU A 547 26.79 35.30 -18.85
N ILE A 548 26.72 34.12 -18.25
CA ILE A 548 27.58 33.76 -17.13
C ILE A 548 28.29 32.45 -17.48
N ASN A 549 29.60 32.61 -17.69
CA ASN A 549 30.61 31.56 -17.80
C ASN A 549 30.63 30.70 -16.53
N TYR A 550 30.70 29.38 -16.70
CA TYR A 550 31.23 28.48 -15.68
C TYR A 550 32.63 28.03 -16.10
N SER A 551 33.63 28.52 -15.36
CA SER A 551 35.02 28.09 -15.43
C SER A 551 35.20 26.71 -14.82
N SER A 552 35.93 25.87 -15.54
CA SER A 552 36.59 24.65 -15.09
C SER A 552 37.54 24.91 -13.93
N GLY A 553 37.43 24.12 -12.85
CA GLY A 553 38.35 24.11 -11.72
C GLY A 553 38.83 22.70 -11.41
N ASN A 554 40.12 22.51 -11.70
CA ASN A 554 41.07 21.43 -11.45
C ASN A 554 40.78 20.31 -10.43
N GLU A 555 41.17 19.12 -10.90
CA GLU A 555 41.81 17.99 -10.23
C GLU A 555 42.66 18.37 -9.00
N GLU A 556 42.48 17.61 -7.91
CA GLU A 556 43.57 17.27 -6.98
C GLU A 556 43.61 15.75 -6.78
N VAL A 557 44.71 15.18 -7.26
CA VAL A 557 45.19 13.83 -7.03
C VAL A 557 45.90 13.82 -5.67
N LEU A 558 45.54 12.91 -4.78
CA LEU A 558 46.39 12.56 -3.64
C LEU A 558 46.68 11.07 -3.65
N SER A 559 47.99 10.83 -3.56
CA SER A 559 48.75 9.63 -3.81
C SER A 559 48.68 8.60 -2.70
N GLU A 560 48.97 7.38 -3.14
CA GLU A 560 49.24 6.15 -2.39
C GLU A 560 50.24 6.34 -1.24
N GLY A 561 49.98 5.62 -0.14
CA GLY A 561 50.95 5.31 0.90
C GLY A 561 50.92 3.80 1.14
N GLU A 562 51.97 3.12 0.67
CA GLU A 562 52.32 1.74 0.99
C GLU A 562 52.60 1.56 2.48
N LEU A 563 52.36 0.36 3.03
CA LEU A 563 53.26 -0.34 3.97
C LEU A 563 52.73 -1.75 4.33
N GLN A 564 53.46 -2.75 3.81
CA GLN A 564 53.98 -3.97 4.47
C GLN A 564 53.10 -5.21 4.78
N ASP A 565 53.41 -6.26 4.02
CA ASP A 565 53.50 -7.71 4.36
C ASP A 565 54.20 -7.95 5.73
N GLU A 566 54.00 -8.99 6.56
CA GLU A 566 53.56 -10.40 6.49
C GLU A 566 53.32 -10.86 8.00
N PRO A 567 53.05 -12.12 8.43
CA PRO A 567 53.01 -13.41 7.72
C PRO A 567 51.78 -14.31 8.00
N GLN A 568 51.73 -15.39 7.22
CA GLN A 568 50.81 -16.52 7.31
C GLN A 568 50.96 -17.31 8.62
N GLY A 569 49.82 -17.75 9.18
CA GLY A 569 49.74 -18.72 10.26
C GLY A 569 48.54 -19.66 10.06
N GLU A 570 48.84 -20.94 9.83
CA GLU A 570 47.87 -22.04 9.74
C GLU A 570 47.20 -22.31 11.11
N GLY A 571 45.93 -22.72 11.11
CA GLY A 571 45.40 -23.60 12.18
C GLY A 571 43.96 -23.39 12.69
N LYS A 572 43.03 -24.10 12.07
CA LYS A 572 41.91 -24.89 12.65
C LYS A 572 40.70 -24.23 13.36
N GLU A 573 39.54 -24.71 12.90
CA GLU A 573 38.25 -24.92 13.60
C GLU A 573 37.38 -23.70 13.96
N GLY A 574 36.72 -23.15 12.94
CA GLY A 574 35.53 -22.32 13.08
C GLY A 574 34.25 -23.17 13.18
N GLY A 575 33.91 -23.61 14.40
CA GLY A 575 32.60 -24.14 14.72
C GLY A 575 31.51 -23.07 14.51
N SER A 576 30.62 -23.37 13.57
CA SER A 576 29.44 -22.59 13.17
C SER A 576 28.71 -21.84 14.32
N LEU A 577 28.66 -20.51 14.19
CA LEU A 577 27.77 -19.59 14.93
C LEU A 577 26.27 -19.95 14.82
N ARG A 578 25.91 -20.90 13.95
CA ARG A 578 24.55 -21.42 13.78
C ARG A 578 24.16 -22.43 14.87
N ALA A 579 25.12 -23.02 15.58
CA ALA A 579 24.87 -24.01 16.64
C ALA A 579 24.50 -23.40 18.00
N ARG A 580 24.80 -22.12 18.24
CA ARG A 580 24.44 -21.41 19.50
C ARG A 580 23.09 -20.68 19.45
N ALA A 581 22.47 -20.56 18.28
CA ALA A 581 21.17 -19.89 18.13
C ALA A 581 19.96 -20.83 18.26
N MET A 582 20.17 -22.15 18.31
CA MET A 582 19.09 -23.16 18.29
C MET A 582 18.76 -23.78 19.65
N SER A 583 19.30 -23.27 20.77
CA SER A 583 19.02 -23.81 22.11
C SER A 583 18.12 -22.92 23.00
N ILE A 584 17.42 -21.94 22.44
CA ILE A 584 16.53 -21.01 23.20
C ILE A 584 15.07 -21.09 22.69
N LEU A 585 14.70 -22.13 21.94
CA LEU A 585 13.32 -22.34 21.46
C LEU A 585 12.66 -23.63 21.95
N GLU A 586 13.19 -24.23 23.02
CA GLU A 586 12.47 -25.23 23.81
C GLU A 586 12.52 -24.82 25.29
N ILE A 587 11.49 -24.06 25.71
CA ILE A 587 10.76 -24.08 26.99
C ILE A 587 9.65 -23.02 26.93
#